data_AF-A0A6I9UFR5-F1
#
_entry.id   AF-A0A6I9UFR5-F1
#
_cell.length_a   1.000
_cell.length_b   1.000
_cell.length_c   1.000
_cell.angle_alpha   90.00
_cell.angle_beta   90.00
_cell.angle_gamma   90.00
#
_symmetry.space_group_name_H-M   'P 1'
#
loop_
_entity.id
_entity.type
_entity.pdbx_description
1 polymer ?
#
loop_
_entity_poly.entity_id
_entity_poly.type
_entity_poly.pdbx_seq_one_letter_code
_entity_poly.pdbx_strand_id
1 'polypeptide(L)'
;MALSQCPNPPKNLKARPKPFLPTNSPSYRTIIPQTLTPKKFPSMVISASSSPSTASGQPSHPLDVQTNTERKKELMNAIKASLSNCLSETHLHLTVPGLQSKTRGKVRDIYDGGDYLVLVTTDRQSAFDRVLASIPFKGQVLNETSLWWFSKTQHIISNAVVSSPDRNVTIAKKCSVFPVEFVVRGYVTGSTDTSLWTVYKKGIRNYCGNVLPDGMVKNQKLPANILTPTTKAADHDVPVTPEEIIQRGLMTQADYDEASKAALSLFEYGQRIALEHGLILVDTKYEFGKGSDGTVLLIDEVHTPDSSRYWVAHSYEERFQKGLEPENIDKEFLRLWFKDHCNPYEDEVLPAAPDELVSELAWRYILLYETITKSKLEIPLTKEPIHERISRNVSQSLSSLT
;
A
#
# COMPACT_ATOMS: atom_id res chain seq x y z
N MET A 1 -50.74 9.07 10.32
CA MET A 1 -50.63 10.42 9.73
C MET A 1 -49.29 10.52 9.04
N ALA A 2 -49.34 10.69 7.73
CA ALA A 2 -48.19 10.75 6.84
C ALA A 2 -47.58 12.16 6.80
N LEU A 3 -46.26 12.26 6.73
CA LEU A 3 -45.51 13.46 6.34
C LEU A 3 -44.41 12.97 5.37
N SER A 4 -44.69 13.00 4.08
CA SER A 4 -44.36 14.06 3.10
C SER A 4 -42.88 14.10 2.74
N GLN A 5 -42.54 13.34 1.70
CA GLN A 5 -41.28 13.41 0.96
C GLN A 5 -41.33 14.62 0.02
N CYS A 6 -40.27 15.42 0.00
CA CYS A 6 -40.07 16.48 -0.99
C CYS A 6 -39.64 15.87 -2.34
N PRO A 7 -40.17 16.35 -3.49
CA PRO A 7 -39.86 15.80 -4.81
C PRO A 7 -38.56 16.36 -5.42
N ASN A 8 -37.79 15.48 -6.06
CA ASN A 8 -36.64 15.83 -6.91
C ASN A 8 -37.08 16.58 -8.19
N PRO A 9 -36.32 17.58 -8.67
CA PRO A 9 -36.60 18.23 -9.95
C PRO A 9 -36.16 17.38 -11.16
N PRO A 10 -36.80 17.55 -12.34
CA PRO A 10 -36.67 16.66 -13.49
C PRO A 10 -35.37 16.84 -14.29
N LYS A 11 -34.83 15.71 -14.77
CA LYS A 11 -33.72 15.65 -15.73
C LYS A 11 -34.19 16.11 -17.11
N ASN A 12 -33.74 17.29 -17.54
CA ASN A 12 -33.89 17.74 -18.92
C ASN A 12 -32.80 17.13 -19.81
N LEU A 13 -33.20 16.31 -20.79
CA LEU A 13 -32.36 15.93 -21.92
C LEU A 13 -32.07 17.18 -22.77
N LYS A 14 -30.79 17.50 -22.95
CA LYS A 14 -30.33 18.38 -24.04
C LYS A 14 -29.29 17.65 -24.88
N ALA A 15 -29.54 17.67 -26.19
CA ALA A 15 -28.82 16.99 -27.25
C ALA A 15 -27.35 17.42 -27.37
N ARG A 16 -26.48 16.45 -27.74
CA ARG A 16 -25.07 16.68 -28.09
C ARG A 16 -24.97 17.45 -29.43
N PRO A 17 -24.17 18.52 -29.53
CA PRO A 17 -23.71 19.05 -30.80
C PRO A 17 -22.53 18.20 -31.36
N LYS A 18 -22.49 18.03 -32.68
CA LYS A 18 -21.42 17.37 -33.45
C LYS A 18 -20.10 18.16 -33.36
N PRO A 19 -18.92 17.51 -33.38
CA PRO A 19 -17.65 18.21 -33.39
C PRO A 19 -17.33 18.82 -34.76
N PHE A 20 -17.00 20.11 -34.76
CA PHE A 20 -16.40 20.86 -35.85
C PHE A 20 -14.90 20.53 -35.95
N LEU A 21 -14.43 20.24 -37.16
CA LEU A 21 -13.01 20.20 -37.53
C LEU A 21 -12.54 21.62 -37.90
N PRO A 22 -11.40 22.09 -37.39
CA PRO A 22 -10.62 23.13 -38.04
C PRO A 22 -9.38 22.56 -38.72
N THR A 23 -9.33 22.76 -40.02
CA THR A 23 -8.16 22.69 -40.90
C THR A 23 -7.21 23.88 -40.67
N ASN A 24 -5.95 23.66 -41.03
CA ASN A 24 -4.85 24.62 -41.31
C ASN A 24 -3.82 24.88 -40.20
N SER A 25 -2.64 24.34 -40.50
CA SER A 25 -1.32 24.61 -39.95
C SER A 25 -0.83 26.02 -40.30
N PRO A 26 0.09 26.57 -39.49
CA PRO A 26 1.23 27.28 -40.06
C PRO A 26 2.55 26.69 -39.56
N SER A 27 3.42 26.41 -40.53
CA SER A 27 4.82 26.02 -40.37
C SER A 27 5.62 27.10 -39.64
N TYR A 28 6.34 26.73 -38.57
CA TYR A 28 7.48 27.53 -38.08
C TYR A 28 8.68 26.65 -37.74
N ARG A 29 9.83 27.21 -38.15
CA ARG A 29 11.19 26.68 -38.25
C ARG A 29 11.71 25.92 -37.03
N THR A 30 12.28 24.75 -37.30
CA THR A 30 13.14 23.99 -36.40
C THR A 30 14.49 24.70 -36.22
N ILE A 31 14.81 25.09 -34.99
CA ILE A 31 16.17 25.47 -34.58
C ILE A 31 16.80 24.22 -33.96
N ILE A 32 17.91 23.80 -34.55
CA ILE A 32 18.73 22.65 -34.10
C ILE A 32 19.66 23.15 -32.98
N PRO A 33 19.65 22.54 -31.77
CA PRO A 33 20.75 22.70 -30.84
C PRO A 33 21.88 21.73 -31.21
N GLN A 34 23.07 22.30 -31.38
CA GLN A 34 24.30 21.60 -31.72
C GLN A 34 24.67 20.56 -30.66
N THR A 35 25.10 19.40 -31.14
CA THR A 35 25.66 18.26 -30.41
C THR A 35 26.90 18.66 -29.62
N LEU A 36 26.86 18.48 -28.29
CA LEU A 36 28.06 18.46 -27.45
C LEU A 36 28.72 17.07 -27.56
N THR A 37 29.95 17.06 -28.07
CA THR A 37 30.83 15.90 -28.14
C THR A 37 31.30 15.44 -26.75
N PRO A 38 31.28 14.14 -26.42
CA PRO A 38 31.87 13.65 -25.16
C PRO A 38 33.40 13.61 -25.24
N LYS A 39 34.06 14.26 -24.27
CA LYS A 39 35.51 14.20 -24.06
C LYS A 39 35.93 12.80 -23.59
N LYS A 40 36.92 12.24 -24.26
CA LYS A 40 37.64 11.00 -23.90
C LYS A 40 38.34 11.15 -22.55
N PHE A 41 38.16 10.17 -21.66
CA PHE A 41 39.03 9.94 -20.51
C PHE A 41 39.82 8.62 -20.72
N PRO A 42 41.08 8.53 -20.24
CA PRO A 42 41.99 7.45 -20.60
C PRO A 42 41.66 6.13 -19.88
N SER A 43 41.82 5.03 -20.62
CA SER A 43 41.73 3.65 -20.13
C SER A 43 42.91 3.31 -19.22
N MET A 44 42.64 2.98 -17.96
CA MET A 44 43.63 2.39 -17.06
C MET A 44 43.54 0.86 -17.17
N VAL A 45 44.59 0.27 -17.73
CA VAL A 45 44.80 -1.17 -17.80
C VAL A 45 45.33 -1.62 -16.44
N ILE A 46 44.59 -2.48 -15.73
CA ILE A 46 45.10 -3.15 -14.54
C ILE A 46 45.45 -4.58 -14.93
N SER A 47 46.75 -4.86 -14.94
CA SER A 47 47.36 -6.17 -15.15
C SER A 47 47.04 -7.11 -13.99
N ALA A 48 46.55 -8.30 -14.31
CA ALA A 48 46.39 -9.41 -13.38
C ALA A 48 47.77 -9.99 -13.01
N SER A 49 48.07 -10.05 -11.71
CA SER A 49 49.13 -10.88 -11.15
C SER A 49 48.54 -11.85 -10.13
N SER A 50 48.61 -13.13 -10.45
CA SER A 50 48.23 -14.26 -9.60
C SER A 50 49.33 -14.60 -8.60
N SER A 51 48.97 -14.81 -7.33
CA SER A 51 49.61 -15.78 -6.41
C SER A 51 48.71 -16.02 -5.18
N PRO A 52 48.73 -17.22 -4.58
CA PRO A 52 47.61 -17.74 -3.79
C PRO A 52 47.77 -17.46 -2.29
N SER A 53 46.68 -17.13 -1.61
CA SER A 53 46.60 -17.27 -0.16
C SER A 53 45.24 -17.84 0.25
N THR A 54 45.35 -19.01 0.86
CA THR A 54 44.32 -19.79 1.53
C THR A 54 43.67 -18.99 2.65
N ALA A 55 42.37 -18.76 2.55
CA ALA A 55 41.48 -18.55 3.69
C ALA A 55 40.07 -18.97 3.28
N SER A 56 39.76 -20.23 3.56
CA SER A 56 38.41 -20.78 3.54
C SER A 56 37.52 -20.02 4.53
N GLY A 57 36.68 -19.13 4.00
CA GLY A 57 35.53 -18.56 4.71
C GLY A 57 34.28 -18.86 3.89
N GLN A 58 33.61 -19.97 4.21
CA GLN A 58 32.28 -20.27 3.68
C GLN A 58 31.30 -19.13 4.04
N PRO A 59 30.36 -18.75 3.16
CA PRO A 59 29.17 -18.03 3.62
C PRO A 59 28.38 -18.94 4.56
N SER A 60 28.00 -18.40 5.70
CA SER A 60 27.36 -19.09 6.81
C SER A 60 26.07 -19.86 6.45
N HIS A 61 26.04 -21.06 7.00
CA HIS A 61 25.09 -22.18 7.05
C HIS A 61 23.56 -21.94 7.25
N PRO A 62 22.74 -23.01 7.03
CA PRO A 62 21.28 -23.05 7.07
C PRO A 62 20.73 -23.16 8.50
N LEU A 63 20.75 -22.05 9.23
CA LEU A 63 20.15 -21.93 10.57
C LEU A 63 18.68 -21.48 10.56
N ASP A 64 18.04 -21.34 9.39
CA ASP A 64 16.77 -20.59 9.28
C ASP A 64 15.52 -21.37 8.82
N VAL A 65 15.62 -22.68 8.54
CA VAL A 65 14.43 -23.49 8.19
C VAL A 65 13.76 -24.06 9.44
N GLN A 66 14.56 -24.53 10.41
CA GLN A 66 14.05 -25.19 11.61
C GLN A 66 13.53 -24.20 12.66
N THR A 67 14.22 -23.05 12.84
CA THR A 67 13.77 -21.92 13.65
C THR A 67 12.46 -21.33 13.13
N ASN A 68 12.33 -21.21 11.80
CA ASN A 68 11.12 -20.73 11.15
C ASN A 68 9.96 -21.75 11.28
N THR A 69 10.27 -23.05 11.34
CA THR A 69 9.26 -24.11 11.57
C THR A 69 8.70 -24.08 12.99
N GLU A 70 9.53 -23.98 14.02
CA GLU A 70 9.06 -23.87 15.42
C GLU A 70 8.36 -22.54 15.68
N ARG A 71 8.90 -21.43 15.14
CA ARG A 71 8.23 -20.12 15.23
C ARG A 71 6.88 -20.14 14.52
N LYS A 72 6.79 -20.74 13.33
CA LYS A 72 5.51 -20.93 12.63
C LYS A 72 4.54 -21.73 13.50
N LYS A 73 4.97 -22.82 14.13
CA LYS A 73 4.12 -23.63 15.00
C LYS A 73 3.59 -22.85 16.21
N GLU A 74 4.46 -22.09 16.89
CA GLU A 74 4.09 -21.22 18.00
C GLU A 74 3.03 -20.18 17.57
N LEU A 75 3.31 -19.47 16.47
CA LEU A 75 2.39 -18.47 15.90
C LEU A 75 1.06 -19.09 15.50
N MET A 76 1.07 -20.24 14.83
CA MET A 76 -0.15 -20.92 14.39
C MET A 76 -1.05 -21.31 15.57
N ASN A 77 -0.47 -21.71 16.71
CA ASN A 77 -1.24 -21.98 17.92
C ASN A 77 -1.89 -20.70 18.47
N ALA A 78 -1.14 -19.60 18.53
CA ALA A 78 -1.66 -18.31 18.99
C ALA A 78 -2.75 -17.74 18.06
N ILE A 79 -2.57 -17.87 16.74
CA ILE A 79 -3.52 -17.47 15.70
C ILE A 79 -4.82 -18.25 15.87
N LYS A 80 -4.75 -19.58 15.93
CA LYS A 80 -5.94 -20.43 16.09
C LYS A 80 -6.70 -20.14 17.37
N ALA A 81 -5.99 -19.88 18.46
CA ALA A 81 -6.61 -19.49 19.73
C ALA A 81 -7.31 -18.11 19.67
N SER A 82 -7.00 -17.28 18.66
CA SER A 82 -7.48 -15.91 18.52
C SER A 82 -8.53 -15.73 17.42
N LEU A 83 -8.94 -16.80 16.71
CA LEU A 83 -9.92 -16.74 15.62
C LEU A 83 -11.24 -16.06 16.06
N SER A 84 -11.72 -16.36 17.25
CA SER A 84 -12.95 -15.79 17.82
C SER A 84 -12.76 -14.43 18.52
N ASN A 85 -11.53 -13.91 18.57
CA ASN A 85 -11.18 -12.71 19.34
C ASN A 85 -10.52 -11.62 18.48
N CYS A 86 -10.90 -11.54 17.21
CA CYS A 86 -10.42 -10.51 16.30
C CYS A 86 -11.08 -9.14 16.57
N LEU A 87 -10.31 -8.07 16.47
CA LEU A 87 -10.81 -6.70 16.55
C LEU A 87 -11.52 -6.34 15.24
N SER A 88 -12.82 -6.57 15.15
CA SER A 88 -13.59 -6.32 13.91
C SER A 88 -14.27 -4.94 13.88
N GLU A 89 -14.47 -4.31 15.04
CA GLU A 89 -15.12 -3.01 15.19
C GLU A 89 -14.63 -2.33 16.48
N THR A 90 -14.66 -0.99 16.55
CA THR A 90 -14.47 -0.25 17.80
C THR A 90 -15.54 0.82 18.05
N HIS A 91 -15.69 1.26 19.30
CA HIS A 91 -16.67 2.27 19.71
C HIS A 91 -16.06 3.35 20.61
N LEU A 92 -14.87 3.86 20.26
CA LEU A 92 -14.12 4.78 21.13
C LEU A 92 -14.86 6.11 21.41
N HIS A 93 -15.67 6.59 20.48
CA HIS A 93 -16.58 7.74 20.71
C HIS A 93 -17.58 7.55 21.87
N LEU A 94 -17.80 6.31 22.34
CA LEU A 94 -18.66 6.02 23.50
C LEU A 94 -17.87 5.82 24.80
N THR A 95 -16.56 5.56 24.71
CA THR A 95 -15.74 5.12 25.84
C THR A 95 -14.58 6.07 26.17
N VAL A 96 -14.22 6.97 25.25
CA VAL A 96 -13.11 7.91 25.39
C VAL A 96 -13.64 9.35 25.30
N PRO A 97 -13.53 10.14 26.39
CA PRO A 97 -13.90 11.55 26.37
C PRO A 97 -13.14 12.33 25.29
N GLY A 98 -13.85 13.21 24.58
CA GLY A 98 -13.27 14.08 23.54
C GLY A 98 -13.32 13.51 22.11
N LEU A 99 -13.62 12.22 21.93
CA LEU A 99 -13.85 11.65 20.60
C LEU A 99 -15.30 11.83 20.17
N GLN A 100 -15.53 12.58 19.09
CA GLN A 100 -16.90 13.01 18.73
C GLN A 100 -17.59 12.09 17.73
N SER A 101 -16.88 11.67 16.69
CA SER A 101 -17.47 10.95 15.57
C SER A 101 -16.61 9.75 15.17
N LYS A 102 -17.26 8.76 14.54
CA LYS A 102 -16.63 7.57 13.97
C LYS A 102 -16.83 7.57 12.46
N THR A 103 -15.76 7.42 11.72
CA THR A 103 -15.80 7.02 10.31
C THR A 103 -15.27 5.60 10.17
N ARG A 104 -16.10 4.69 9.65
CA ARG A 104 -15.70 3.29 9.42
C ARG A 104 -15.19 3.15 7.99
N GLY A 105 -13.89 2.93 7.84
CA GLY A 105 -13.27 2.50 6.59
C GLY A 105 -13.28 0.97 6.44
N LYS A 106 -12.75 0.49 5.31
CA LYS A 106 -12.62 -0.96 5.03
C LYS A 106 -11.83 -1.69 6.14
N VAL A 107 -10.70 -1.11 6.56
CA VAL A 107 -9.77 -1.70 7.54
C VAL A 107 -9.60 -0.86 8.80
N ARG A 108 -9.77 0.47 8.73
CA ARG A 108 -9.59 1.37 9.88
C ARG A 108 -10.91 1.95 10.37
N ASP A 109 -11.05 2.04 11.69
CA ASP A 109 -12.05 2.88 12.34
C ASP A 109 -11.34 4.19 12.74
N ILE A 110 -11.86 5.33 12.27
CA ILE A 110 -11.24 6.65 12.43
C ILE A 110 -12.11 7.49 13.35
N TYR A 111 -11.50 8.14 14.34
CA TYR A 111 -12.18 9.04 15.26
C TYR A 111 -11.61 10.44 15.23
N ASP A 112 -12.50 11.43 15.25
CA ASP A 112 -12.13 12.84 15.32
C ASP A 112 -11.96 13.28 16.79
N GLY A 113 -10.74 13.66 17.16
CA GLY A 113 -10.37 14.19 18.46
C GLY A 113 -10.10 15.70 18.45
N GLY A 114 -10.58 16.42 17.44
CA GLY A 114 -10.33 17.85 17.26
C GLY A 114 -9.11 18.09 16.38
N ASP A 115 -7.96 18.37 17.00
CA ASP A 115 -6.68 18.63 16.31
C ASP A 115 -6.01 17.35 15.78
N TYR A 116 -6.40 16.21 16.35
CA TYR A 116 -5.86 14.90 16.02
C TYR A 116 -6.94 13.93 15.54
N LEU A 117 -6.50 12.95 14.75
CA LEU A 117 -7.29 11.77 14.40
C LEU A 117 -6.76 10.56 15.14
N VAL A 118 -7.66 9.75 15.69
CA VAL A 118 -7.32 8.43 16.24
C VAL A 118 -7.68 7.37 15.20
N LEU A 119 -6.66 6.70 14.67
CA LEU A 119 -6.76 5.69 13.63
C LEU A 119 -6.62 4.30 14.28
N VAL A 120 -7.71 3.55 14.35
CA VAL A 120 -7.70 2.17 14.86
C VAL A 120 -7.68 1.20 13.70
N THR A 121 -6.56 0.51 13.51
CA THR A 121 -6.39 -0.52 12.48
C THR A 121 -6.96 -1.84 12.98
N THR A 122 -8.03 -2.28 12.32
CA THR A 122 -8.81 -3.47 12.70
C THR A 122 -8.30 -4.73 11.99
N ASP A 123 -8.77 -5.88 12.45
CA ASP A 123 -8.47 -7.19 11.89
C ASP A 123 -9.31 -7.51 10.64
N ARG A 124 -10.17 -6.59 10.19
CA ARG A 124 -11.00 -6.79 8.99
C ARG A 124 -10.12 -6.97 7.76
N GLN A 125 -10.41 -8.03 7.00
CA GLN A 125 -9.86 -8.25 5.68
C GLN A 125 -10.94 -7.99 4.63
N SER A 126 -10.65 -7.10 3.69
CA SER A 126 -11.54 -6.80 2.58
C SER A 126 -10.95 -7.17 1.22
N ALA A 127 -11.83 -7.56 0.31
CA ALA A 127 -11.65 -7.60 -1.14
C ALA A 127 -13.03 -7.58 -1.81
N PHE A 128 -13.09 -7.29 -3.11
CA PHE A 128 -14.37 -7.18 -3.85
C PHE A 128 -15.32 -6.16 -3.21
N ASP A 129 -14.77 -5.10 -2.62
CA ASP A 129 -15.48 -4.06 -1.87
C ASP A 129 -16.32 -4.54 -0.68
N ARG A 130 -16.03 -5.75 -0.19
CA ARG A 130 -16.70 -6.38 0.96
C ARG A 130 -15.68 -6.79 2.02
N VAL A 131 -16.13 -6.87 3.27
CA VAL A 131 -15.36 -7.51 4.34
C VAL A 131 -15.57 -9.01 4.21
N LEU A 132 -14.47 -9.76 4.01
CA LEU A 132 -14.47 -11.19 3.74
C LEU A 132 -14.31 -12.02 5.01
N ALA A 133 -13.46 -11.56 5.93
CA ALA A 133 -13.13 -12.24 7.17
C ALA A 133 -12.49 -11.27 8.16
N SER A 134 -12.33 -11.70 9.41
CA SER A 134 -11.43 -11.07 10.37
C SER A 134 -10.20 -11.95 10.55
N ILE A 135 -9.01 -11.36 10.45
CA ILE A 135 -7.73 -12.07 10.44
C ILE A 135 -6.99 -11.76 11.74
N PRO A 136 -6.74 -12.75 12.62
CA PRO A 136 -6.07 -12.52 13.89
C PRO A 136 -4.77 -11.73 13.74
N PHE A 137 -4.59 -10.73 14.60
CA PHE A 137 -3.40 -9.86 14.67
C PHE A 137 -3.12 -8.99 13.43
N LYS A 138 -3.96 -9.02 12.40
CA LYS A 138 -3.77 -8.23 11.18
C LYS A 138 -3.66 -6.75 11.50
N GLY A 139 -4.55 -6.21 12.32
CA GLY A 139 -4.58 -4.80 12.66
C GLY A 139 -3.29 -4.33 13.33
N GLN A 140 -2.76 -5.14 14.23
CA GLN A 140 -1.48 -4.92 14.89
C GLN A 140 -0.33 -4.96 13.88
N VAL A 141 -0.27 -6.01 13.04
CA VAL A 141 0.76 -6.16 12.01
C VAL A 141 0.81 -4.94 11.08
N LEU A 142 -0.33 -4.50 10.57
CA LEU A 142 -0.41 -3.38 9.64
C LEU A 142 0.03 -2.06 10.29
N ASN A 143 -0.43 -1.81 11.52
CA ASN A 143 -0.11 -0.60 12.25
C ASN A 143 1.38 -0.55 12.61
N GLU A 144 1.94 -1.61 13.19
CA GLU A 144 3.36 -1.66 13.57
C GLU A 144 4.29 -1.66 12.35
N THR A 145 3.91 -2.32 11.24
CA THR A 145 4.65 -2.23 9.97
C THR A 145 4.72 -0.78 9.48
N SER A 146 3.58 -0.09 9.48
CA SER A 146 3.53 1.31 9.05
C SER A 146 4.36 2.22 9.96
N LEU A 147 4.28 2.05 11.28
CA LEU A 147 5.08 2.83 12.25
C LEU A 147 6.57 2.63 12.06
N TRP A 148 7.00 1.39 11.79
CA TRP A 148 8.40 1.10 11.46
C TRP A 148 8.85 1.82 10.20
N TRP A 149 8.03 1.79 9.14
CA TRP A 149 8.35 2.51 7.89
C TRP A 149 8.33 4.02 8.05
N PHE A 150 7.32 4.58 8.73
CA PHE A 150 7.26 6.00 9.03
C PHE A 150 8.54 6.47 9.73
N SER A 151 9.06 5.70 10.68
CA SER A 151 10.35 5.95 11.34
C SER A 151 11.53 5.85 10.37
N LYS A 152 11.59 4.79 9.56
CA LYS A 152 12.67 4.58 8.59
C LYS A 152 12.72 5.63 7.49
N THR A 153 11.61 6.29 7.16
CA THR A 153 11.51 7.22 6.03
C THR A 153 11.34 8.69 6.44
N GLN A 154 11.47 9.04 7.72
CA GLN A 154 11.35 10.44 8.18
C GLN A 154 12.34 11.39 7.50
N HIS A 155 13.51 10.87 7.08
CA HIS A 155 14.53 11.63 6.36
C HIS A 155 14.17 11.94 4.89
N ILE A 156 13.11 11.31 4.36
CA ILE A 156 12.62 11.52 2.99
C ILE A 156 11.48 12.53 3.00
N ILE A 157 10.49 12.33 3.88
CA ILE A 157 9.36 13.23 4.04
C ILE A 157 8.78 13.15 5.46
N SER A 158 8.27 14.27 5.96
CA SER A 158 7.51 14.33 7.20
C SER A 158 6.25 13.48 7.13
N ASN A 159 5.81 12.91 8.25
CA ASN A 159 4.57 12.15 8.34
C ASN A 159 3.65 12.70 9.43
N ALA A 160 2.38 12.28 9.39
CA ALA A 160 1.36 12.77 10.32
C ALA A 160 1.36 12.09 11.68
N VAL A 161 2.18 11.07 11.94
CA VAL A 161 2.15 10.31 13.21
C VAL A 161 2.55 11.21 14.38
N VAL A 162 1.76 11.17 15.45
CA VAL A 162 2.02 11.85 16.72
C VAL A 162 2.40 10.85 17.80
N SER A 163 1.60 9.79 17.96
CA SER A 163 1.88 8.71 18.91
C SER A 163 1.19 7.40 18.49
N SER A 164 1.58 6.30 19.12
CA SER A 164 0.93 4.98 18.96
C SER A 164 0.64 4.40 20.34
N PRO A 165 -0.47 4.77 21.00
CA PRO A 165 -0.74 4.38 22.38
C PRO A 165 -1.10 2.90 22.55
N ASP A 166 -1.49 2.23 21.46
CA ASP A 166 -1.76 0.81 21.41
C ASP A 166 -1.21 0.23 20.11
N ARG A 167 -0.98 -1.08 20.08
CA ARG A 167 -0.46 -1.79 18.91
C ARG A 167 -1.36 -1.68 17.68
N ASN A 168 -2.66 -1.47 17.88
CA ASN A 168 -3.63 -1.27 16.81
C ASN A 168 -3.90 0.20 16.50
N VAL A 169 -3.31 1.16 17.23
CA VAL A 169 -3.74 2.56 17.20
C VAL A 169 -2.61 3.51 16.87
N THR A 170 -2.83 4.35 15.88
CA THR A 170 -2.01 5.53 15.59
C THR A 170 -2.83 6.79 15.84
N ILE A 171 -2.29 7.72 16.62
CA ILE A 171 -2.78 9.10 16.71
C ILE A 171 -2.00 9.93 15.70
N ALA A 172 -2.70 10.63 14.82
CA ALA A 172 -2.12 11.41 13.74
C ALA A 172 -2.62 12.86 13.74
N LYS A 173 -1.80 13.79 13.25
CA LYS A 173 -2.21 15.17 12.97
C LYS A 173 -3.33 15.18 11.93
N LYS A 174 -4.33 16.03 12.14
CA LYS A 174 -5.34 16.29 11.12
C LYS A 174 -4.72 17.05 9.96
N CYS A 175 -5.05 16.64 8.73
CA CYS A 175 -4.57 17.27 7.51
C CYS A 175 -5.67 17.32 6.44
N SER A 176 -5.51 18.19 5.47
CA SER A 176 -6.33 18.19 4.25
C SER A 176 -5.76 17.16 3.29
N VAL A 177 -6.44 16.02 3.15
CA VAL A 177 -5.98 14.90 2.30
C VAL A 177 -6.05 15.29 0.83
N PHE A 178 -4.98 15.04 0.08
CA PHE A 178 -5.03 15.20 -1.38
C PHE A 178 -5.88 14.07 -1.99
N PRO A 179 -6.85 14.36 -2.88
CA PRO A 179 -7.74 13.36 -3.47
C PRO A 179 -7.07 12.53 -4.58
N VAL A 180 -5.82 12.12 -4.36
CA VAL A 180 -4.96 11.40 -5.29
C VAL A 180 -4.23 10.30 -4.54
N GLU A 181 -4.29 9.07 -5.06
CA GLU A 181 -3.45 7.98 -4.58
C GLU A 181 -2.24 7.83 -5.48
N PHE A 182 -1.05 7.83 -4.87
CA PHE A 182 0.23 7.75 -5.57
C PHE A 182 0.66 6.29 -5.64
N VAL A 183 0.17 5.56 -6.65
CA VAL A 183 0.58 4.18 -6.88
C VAL A 183 1.90 4.15 -7.62
N VAL A 184 2.94 3.60 -7.00
CA VAL A 184 4.26 3.42 -7.60
C VAL A 184 4.47 1.95 -7.96
N ARG A 185 5.02 1.68 -9.15
CA ARG A 185 5.21 0.32 -9.67
C ARG A 185 6.64 0.09 -10.11
N GLY A 186 7.19 -1.06 -9.75
CA GLY A 186 8.49 -1.55 -10.22
C GLY A 186 8.41 -2.75 -11.17
N TYR A 187 7.23 -3.36 -11.32
CA TYR A 187 7.05 -4.58 -12.12
C TYR A 187 5.73 -4.57 -12.90
N VAL A 188 5.71 -5.24 -14.06
CA VAL A 188 4.56 -5.42 -14.93
C VAL A 188 3.67 -6.56 -14.41
N THR A 189 2.93 -6.32 -13.33
CA THR A 189 2.11 -7.38 -12.68
C THR A 189 0.68 -6.92 -12.36
N GLY A 190 -0.06 -7.80 -11.69
CA GLY A 190 -1.40 -7.64 -11.14
C GLY A 190 -2.51 -8.29 -11.98
N SER A 191 -3.68 -8.38 -11.36
CA SER A 191 -4.89 -9.04 -11.89
C SER A 191 -6.11 -8.12 -11.96
N THR A 192 -6.05 -6.92 -11.39
CA THR A 192 -7.15 -5.93 -11.40
C THR A 192 -7.15 -5.11 -12.68
N ASP A 193 -8.27 -4.44 -12.99
CA ASP A 193 -8.39 -3.61 -14.20
C ASP A 193 -7.41 -2.43 -14.26
N THR A 194 -7.01 -1.92 -13.09
CA THR A 194 -6.03 -0.82 -12.95
C THR A 194 -4.59 -1.30 -12.80
N SER A 195 -4.35 -2.62 -12.80
CA SER A 195 -2.99 -3.15 -12.69
C SER A 195 -2.22 -3.04 -14.01
N LEU A 196 -0.92 -2.83 -13.91
CA LEU A 196 -0.07 -2.56 -15.07
C LEU A 196 -0.10 -3.70 -16.08
N TRP A 197 -0.09 -4.95 -15.63
CA TRP A 197 -0.18 -6.09 -16.54
C TRP A 197 -1.52 -6.13 -17.30
N THR A 198 -2.65 -5.93 -16.62
CA THR A 198 -3.97 -5.96 -17.28
C THR A 198 -4.09 -4.87 -18.33
N VAL A 199 -3.64 -3.65 -18.02
CA VAL A 199 -3.62 -2.52 -18.96
C VAL A 199 -2.69 -2.80 -20.14
N TYR A 200 -1.48 -3.30 -19.88
CA TYR A 200 -0.49 -3.63 -20.91
C TYR A 200 -0.98 -4.74 -21.85
N LYS A 201 -1.59 -5.79 -21.30
CA LYS A 201 -2.18 -6.91 -22.05
C LYS A 201 -3.33 -6.47 -22.95
N LYS A 202 -4.07 -5.42 -22.57
CA LYS A 202 -5.12 -4.78 -23.40
C LYS A 202 -4.56 -3.92 -24.55
N GLY A 203 -3.23 -3.85 -24.71
CA GLY A 203 -2.57 -3.10 -25.80
C GLY A 203 -2.29 -1.63 -25.46
N ILE A 204 -2.55 -1.19 -24.23
CA ILE A 204 -2.29 0.20 -23.82
C ILE A 204 -0.78 0.35 -23.54
N ARG A 205 -0.16 1.34 -24.19
CA ARG A 205 1.27 1.65 -24.08
C ARG A 205 1.58 3.02 -23.48
N ASN A 206 0.58 3.89 -23.37
CA ASN A 206 0.68 5.09 -22.55
C ASN A 206 -0.26 4.92 -21.36
N TYR A 207 0.31 4.81 -20.16
CA TYR A 207 -0.47 4.62 -18.93
C TYR A 207 -0.11 5.68 -17.90
N CYS A 208 -1.08 6.52 -17.55
CA CYS A 208 -0.89 7.66 -16.66
C CYS A 208 0.27 8.58 -17.06
N GLY A 209 0.50 8.78 -18.36
CA GLY A 209 1.60 9.58 -18.89
C GLY A 209 2.93 8.83 -19.07
N ASN A 210 3.01 7.55 -18.67
CA ASN A 210 4.20 6.73 -18.85
C ASN A 210 4.14 5.97 -20.18
N VAL A 211 5.19 6.10 -21.00
CA VAL A 211 5.37 5.30 -22.22
C VAL A 211 6.01 3.96 -21.87
N LEU A 212 5.29 2.88 -22.15
CA LEU A 212 5.65 1.50 -21.86
C LEU A 212 6.27 0.86 -23.11
N PRO A 213 7.48 0.27 -23.02
CA PRO A 213 8.09 -0.47 -24.14
C PRO A 213 7.22 -1.62 -24.66
N ASP A 214 7.37 -1.95 -25.94
CA ASP A 214 6.79 -3.17 -26.50
C ASP A 214 7.51 -4.44 -26.04
N GLY A 215 6.83 -5.58 -26.14
CA GLY A 215 7.39 -6.89 -25.83
C GLY A 215 7.52 -7.23 -24.34
N MET A 216 7.00 -6.40 -23.43
CA MET A 216 7.03 -6.71 -21.99
C MET A 216 6.12 -7.89 -21.66
N VAL A 217 6.57 -8.72 -20.70
CA VAL A 217 5.85 -9.91 -20.25
C VAL A 217 5.38 -9.76 -18.80
N LYS A 218 4.43 -10.61 -18.39
CA LYS A 218 3.89 -10.58 -17.02
C LYS A 218 5.02 -10.82 -16.01
N ASN A 219 5.00 -10.06 -14.92
CA ASN A 219 5.94 -10.11 -13.80
C ASN A 219 7.36 -9.61 -14.13
N GLN A 220 7.58 -9.01 -15.30
CA GLN A 220 8.86 -8.42 -15.67
C GLN A 220 9.15 -7.16 -14.84
N LYS A 221 10.41 -7.00 -14.41
CA LYS A 221 10.89 -5.76 -13.79
C LYS A 221 10.91 -4.61 -14.79
N LEU A 222 10.40 -3.45 -14.39
CA LEU A 222 10.42 -2.24 -15.21
C LEU A 222 11.83 -1.66 -15.30
N PRO A 223 12.19 -0.98 -16.42
CA PRO A 223 13.46 -0.28 -16.55
C PRO A 223 13.65 0.84 -15.50
N ALA A 224 12.55 1.46 -15.08
CA ALA A 224 12.50 2.45 -14.02
C ALA A 224 11.16 2.35 -13.28
N ASN A 225 11.14 2.76 -12.01
CA ASN A 225 9.90 2.86 -11.26
C ASN A 225 9.01 3.94 -11.88
N ILE A 226 7.71 3.65 -12.01
CA ILE A 226 6.74 4.58 -12.60
C ILE A 226 5.64 4.92 -11.60
N LEU A 227 5.10 6.13 -11.73
CA LEU A 227 3.93 6.56 -10.99
C LEU A 227 2.67 6.37 -11.86
N THR A 228 1.66 5.71 -11.33
CA THR A 228 0.36 5.52 -12.00
C THR A 228 -0.76 6.00 -11.07
N PRO A 229 -0.90 7.32 -10.86
CA PRO A 229 -1.80 7.83 -9.85
C PRO A 229 -3.26 7.55 -10.20
N THR A 230 -4.09 7.47 -9.17
CA THR A 230 -5.54 7.29 -9.28
C THR A 230 -6.26 8.39 -8.49
N THR A 231 -7.46 8.77 -8.92
CA THR A 231 -8.32 9.63 -8.11
C THR A 231 -9.17 8.80 -7.17
N LYS A 232 -9.33 9.27 -5.93
CA LYS A 232 -10.19 8.67 -4.91
C LYS A 232 -11.65 9.00 -5.24
N ALA A 233 -12.34 8.14 -6.00
CA ALA A 233 -13.76 8.28 -6.30
C ALA A 233 -14.61 7.38 -5.39
N ALA A 234 -15.92 7.66 -5.29
CA ALA A 234 -16.81 6.93 -4.38
C ALA A 234 -16.97 5.45 -4.73
N ASP A 235 -16.93 5.10 -6.03
CA ASP A 235 -17.27 3.75 -6.50
C ASP A 235 -16.02 2.92 -6.88
N HIS A 236 -14.98 3.53 -7.44
CA HIS A 236 -13.73 2.86 -7.80
C HIS A 236 -12.62 3.87 -8.11
N ASP A 237 -11.36 3.47 -7.88
CA ASP A 237 -10.19 4.29 -8.21
C ASP A 237 -10.01 4.39 -9.74
N VAL A 238 -9.88 5.62 -10.25
CA VAL A 238 -9.75 5.88 -11.69
C VAL A 238 -8.33 6.36 -11.99
N PRO A 239 -7.58 5.70 -12.91
CA PRO A 239 -6.27 6.17 -13.35
C PRO A 239 -6.34 7.60 -13.88
N VAL A 240 -5.35 8.42 -13.52
CA VAL A 240 -5.27 9.83 -13.91
C VAL A 240 -3.83 10.18 -14.28
N THR A 241 -3.66 11.14 -15.19
CA THR A 241 -2.35 11.69 -15.57
C THR A 241 -1.94 12.85 -14.66
N PRO A 242 -0.64 13.16 -14.54
CA PRO A 242 -0.17 14.37 -13.85
C PRO A 242 -0.89 15.63 -14.32
N GLU A 243 -1.04 15.80 -15.64
CA GLU A 243 -1.66 16.98 -16.24
C GLU A 243 -3.13 17.10 -15.83
N GLU A 244 -3.88 16.00 -15.82
CA GLU A 244 -5.28 15.98 -15.41
C GLU A 244 -5.46 16.28 -13.91
N ILE A 245 -4.52 15.85 -13.05
CA ILE A 245 -4.54 16.17 -11.61
C ILE A 245 -4.54 17.69 -11.41
N ILE A 246 -3.64 18.39 -12.11
CA ILE A 246 -3.51 19.85 -12.01
C ILE A 246 -4.70 20.56 -12.66
N GLN A 247 -5.11 20.14 -13.86
CA GLN A 247 -6.23 20.75 -14.59
C GLN A 247 -7.56 20.64 -13.82
N ARG A 248 -7.76 19.54 -13.09
CA ARG A 248 -8.95 19.31 -12.26
C ARG A 248 -8.88 20.00 -10.90
N GLY A 249 -7.78 20.68 -10.57
CA GLY A 249 -7.58 21.35 -9.28
C GLY A 249 -7.49 20.40 -8.10
N LEU A 250 -7.09 19.14 -8.32
CA LEU A 250 -6.95 18.15 -7.25
C LEU A 250 -5.72 18.43 -6.39
N MET A 251 -4.68 18.99 -6.99
CA MET A 251 -3.45 19.44 -6.33
C MET A 251 -2.90 20.67 -7.06
N THR A 252 -2.09 21.47 -6.36
CA THR A 252 -1.25 22.47 -7.03
C THR A 252 -0.04 21.79 -7.68
N GLN A 253 0.60 22.45 -8.65
CA GLN A 253 1.81 21.90 -9.28
C GLN A 253 2.90 21.62 -8.25
N ALA A 254 3.13 22.56 -7.32
CA ALA A 254 4.16 22.43 -6.29
C ALA A 254 3.87 21.25 -5.34
N ASP A 255 2.63 21.10 -4.88
CA ASP A 255 2.23 19.99 -4.01
C ASP A 255 2.38 18.64 -4.73
N TYR A 256 2.03 18.58 -6.02
CA TYR A 256 2.17 17.36 -6.82
C TYR A 256 3.63 16.98 -7.05
N ASP A 257 4.49 17.95 -7.38
CA ASP A 257 5.92 17.72 -7.62
C ASP A 257 6.60 17.21 -6.34
N GLU A 258 6.26 17.77 -5.17
CA GLU A 258 6.78 17.31 -3.88
C GLU A 258 6.30 15.89 -3.55
N ALA A 259 4.98 15.64 -3.62
CA ALA A 259 4.39 14.34 -3.29
C ALA A 259 4.84 13.23 -4.26
N SER A 260 4.92 13.51 -5.56
CA SER A 260 5.35 12.54 -6.58
C SER A 260 6.83 12.18 -6.42
N LYS A 261 7.70 13.17 -6.17
CA LYS A 261 9.12 12.93 -5.86
C LYS A 261 9.28 12.12 -4.57
N ALA A 262 8.52 12.46 -3.53
CA ALA A 262 8.54 11.71 -2.27
C ALA A 262 8.06 10.26 -2.47
N ALA A 263 6.97 10.03 -3.20
CA ALA A 263 6.46 8.69 -3.49
C ALA A 263 7.50 7.80 -4.20
N LEU A 264 8.17 8.33 -5.22
CA LEU A 264 9.23 7.59 -5.93
C LEU A 264 10.43 7.30 -5.02
N SER A 265 10.85 8.27 -4.20
CA SER A 265 11.98 8.13 -3.28
C SER A 265 11.68 7.14 -2.16
N LEU A 266 10.47 7.19 -1.59
CA LEU A 266 9.97 6.23 -0.61
C LEU A 266 9.95 4.82 -1.19
N PHE A 267 9.54 4.66 -2.45
CA PHE A 267 9.44 3.35 -3.08
C PHE A 267 10.81 2.76 -3.38
N GLU A 268 11.75 3.56 -3.89
CA GLU A 268 13.13 3.14 -4.12
C GLU A 268 13.82 2.74 -2.80
N TYR A 269 13.67 3.55 -1.75
CA TYR A 269 14.18 3.22 -0.42
C TYR A 269 13.55 1.92 0.12
N GLY A 270 12.23 1.77 -0.04
CA GLY A 270 11.48 0.57 0.35
C GLY A 270 11.95 -0.68 -0.39
N GLN A 271 12.19 -0.57 -1.71
CA GLN A 271 12.72 -1.67 -2.52
C GLN A 271 14.09 -2.14 -2.04
N ARG A 272 14.99 -1.19 -1.74
CA ARG A 272 16.33 -1.53 -1.24
C ARG A 272 16.26 -2.30 0.07
N ILE A 273 15.52 -1.76 1.06
CA ILE A 273 15.38 -2.38 2.38
C ILE A 273 14.66 -3.73 2.30
N ALA A 274 13.59 -3.83 1.50
CA ALA A 274 12.90 -5.10 1.28
C ALA A 274 13.85 -6.15 0.71
N LEU A 275 14.66 -5.79 -0.28
CA LEU A 275 15.62 -6.69 -0.92
C LEU A 275 16.70 -7.16 0.05
N GLU A 276 17.27 -6.24 0.84
CA GLU A 276 18.21 -6.57 1.93
C GLU A 276 17.60 -7.57 2.92
N HIS A 277 16.28 -7.55 3.07
CA HIS A 277 15.54 -8.40 4.00
C HIS A 277 14.97 -9.68 3.36
N GLY A 278 15.23 -9.94 2.07
CA GLY A 278 14.82 -11.15 1.36
C GLY A 278 13.47 -11.05 0.63
N LEU A 279 12.94 -9.84 0.47
CA LEU A 279 11.66 -9.56 -0.19
C LEU A 279 11.84 -8.62 -1.40
N ILE A 280 10.90 -8.66 -2.33
CA ILE A 280 10.81 -7.68 -3.41
C ILE A 280 9.56 -6.84 -3.17
N LEU A 281 9.73 -5.53 -3.03
CA LEU A 281 8.61 -4.58 -3.05
C LEU A 281 8.23 -4.28 -4.51
N VAL A 282 7.06 -4.75 -4.90
CA VAL A 282 6.66 -4.86 -6.32
C VAL A 282 5.93 -3.61 -6.80
N ASP A 283 4.95 -3.19 -6.01
CA ASP A 283 4.20 -1.95 -6.13
C ASP A 283 3.66 -1.56 -4.76
N THR A 284 3.34 -0.28 -4.58
CA THR A 284 2.74 0.27 -3.36
C THR A 284 1.87 1.46 -3.69
N LYS A 285 0.98 1.79 -2.77
CA LYS A 285 0.17 3.02 -2.79
C LYS A 285 0.58 3.93 -1.64
N TYR A 286 0.70 5.23 -1.92
CA TYR A 286 0.86 6.27 -0.90
C TYR A 286 -0.32 7.25 -0.94
N GLU A 287 -0.62 7.82 0.21
CA GLU A 287 -1.48 9.01 0.32
C GLU A 287 -0.70 10.11 1.03
N PHE A 288 -1.00 11.35 0.64
CA PHE A 288 -0.41 12.55 1.23
C PHE A 288 -1.51 13.51 1.64
N GLY A 289 -1.22 14.34 2.63
CA GLY A 289 -2.10 15.42 3.05
C GLY A 289 -1.31 16.69 3.32
N LYS A 290 -2.01 17.83 3.36
CA LYS A 290 -1.45 19.13 3.68
C LYS A 290 -1.76 19.49 5.13
N GLY A 291 -0.74 19.73 5.93
CA GLY A 291 -0.85 20.24 7.30
C GLY A 291 -1.41 21.66 7.33
N SER A 292 -1.85 22.10 8.51
CA SER A 292 -2.36 23.47 8.72
C SER A 292 -1.30 24.55 8.48
N ASP A 293 -0.02 24.19 8.60
CA ASP A 293 1.15 25.02 8.30
C ASP A 293 1.54 25.02 6.82
N GLY A 294 0.83 24.25 5.98
CA GLY A 294 1.10 24.08 4.56
C GLY A 294 2.09 22.97 4.22
N THR A 295 2.64 22.24 5.20
CA THR A 295 3.59 21.15 4.98
C THR A 295 2.91 19.93 4.34
N VAL A 296 3.54 19.31 3.33
CA VAL A 296 3.10 18.01 2.80
C VAL A 296 3.53 16.90 3.75
N LEU A 297 2.57 16.08 4.17
CA LEU A 297 2.77 14.98 5.11
C LEU A 297 2.42 13.66 4.43
N LEU A 298 3.27 12.65 4.62
CA LEU A 298 2.92 11.26 4.36
C LEU A 298 1.89 10.81 5.41
N ILE A 299 0.79 10.23 4.94
CA ILE A 299 -0.31 9.80 5.79
C ILE A 299 -0.66 8.34 5.48
N ASP A 300 -1.80 7.90 6.01
CA ASP A 300 -2.36 6.58 5.75
C ASP A 300 -1.46 5.44 6.28
N GLU A 301 -1.25 4.38 5.51
CA GLU A 301 -0.37 3.27 5.86
C GLU A 301 0.76 3.13 4.82
N VAL A 302 1.91 2.60 5.23
CA VAL A 302 3.12 2.57 4.39
C VAL A 302 3.65 1.15 4.32
N HIS A 303 3.81 0.64 3.09
CA HIS A 303 4.55 -0.60 2.81
C HIS A 303 4.02 -1.85 3.54
N THR A 304 2.73 -1.88 3.80
CA THR A 304 2.03 -3.01 4.44
C THR A 304 1.61 -4.05 3.40
N PRO A 305 1.23 -5.28 3.79
CA PRO A 305 0.62 -6.26 2.87
C PRO A 305 -0.73 -5.82 2.27
N ASP A 306 -1.41 -4.82 2.85
CA ASP A 306 -2.67 -4.31 2.32
C ASP A 306 -2.46 -3.17 1.31
N SER A 307 -1.39 -2.37 1.46
CA SER A 307 -1.05 -1.27 0.55
C SER A 307 0.00 -1.62 -0.51
N SER A 308 0.67 -2.76 -0.37
CA SER A 308 1.81 -3.17 -1.21
C SER A 308 1.78 -4.64 -1.59
N ARG A 309 2.38 -4.95 -2.74
CA ARG A 309 2.70 -6.33 -3.14
C ARG A 309 4.14 -6.66 -2.79
N TYR A 310 4.32 -7.80 -2.13
CA TYR A 310 5.63 -8.36 -1.80
C TYR A 310 5.80 -9.75 -2.40
N TRP A 311 6.95 -9.96 -3.03
CA TRP A 311 7.40 -11.29 -3.46
C TRP A 311 8.58 -11.77 -2.65
N VAL A 312 8.75 -13.08 -2.59
CA VAL A 312 9.94 -13.72 -2.03
C VAL A 312 11.10 -13.55 -3.01
N ALA A 313 12.17 -12.87 -2.59
CA ALA A 313 13.22 -12.44 -3.51
C ALA A 313 13.98 -13.60 -4.15
N HIS A 314 14.31 -14.62 -3.36
CA HIS A 314 15.15 -15.73 -3.81
C HIS A 314 14.46 -16.66 -4.82
N SER A 315 13.12 -16.65 -4.90
CA SER A 315 12.37 -17.49 -5.84
C SER A 315 11.95 -16.76 -7.12
N TYR A 316 12.09 -15.42 -7.18
CA TYR A 316 11.58 -14.61 -8.29
C TYR A 316 12.20 -14.97 -9.64
N GLU A 317 13.53 -14.98 -9.76
CA GLU A 317 14.21 -15.13 -11.05
C GLU A 317 13.93 -16.50 -11.69
N GLU A 318 14.03 -17.57 -10.92
CA GLU A 318 13.73 -18.93 -11.40
C GLU A 318 12.27 -19.05 -11.87
N ARG A 319 11.33 -18.52 -11.09
CA ARG A 319 9.90 -18.57 -11.41
C ARG A 319 9.59 -17.73 -12.65
N PHE A 320 10.19 -16.54 -12.77
CA PHE A 320 10.05 -15.68 -13.93
C PHE A 320 10.55 -16.35 -15.22
N GLN A 321 11.74 -16.95 -15.19
CA GLN A 321 12.30 -17.68 -16.34
C GLN A 321 11.45 -18.88 -16.77
N LYS A 322 10.77 -19.52 -15.80
CA LYS A 322 9.82 -20.62 -16.05
C LYS A 322 8.42 -20.15 -16.44
N GLY A 323 8.16 -18.85 -16.50
CA GLY A 323 6.83 -18.29 -16.78
C GLY A 323 5.80 -18.54 -15.67
N LEU A 324 6.25 -18.77 -14.43
CA LEU A 324 5.41 -19.00 -13.25
C LEU A 324 5.12 -17.68 -12.52
N GLU A 325 4.00 -17.64 -11.80
CA GLU A 325 3.70 -16.51 -10.90
C GLU A 325 4.73 -16.43 -9.77
N PRO A 326 5.27 -15.26 -9.43
CA PRO A 326 6.12 -15.08 -8.25
C PRO A 326 5.45 -15.56 -6.98
N GLU A 327 6.27 -16.05 -6.05
CA GLU A 327 5.77 -16.40 -4.72
C GLU A 327 5.46 -15.13 -3.94
N ASN A 328 4.20 -14.98 -3.50
CA ASN A 328 3.70 -13.80 -2.84
C ASN A 328 3.28 -14.07 -1.38
N ILE A 329 3.27 -13.00 -0.58
CA ILE A 329 2.87 -13.04 0.84
C ILE A 329 1.50 -12.37 1.05
N ASP A 330 0.88 -11.88 -0.03
CA ASP A 330 -0.36 -11.12 0.01
C ASP A 330 -1.63 -12.00 0.09
N LYS A 331 -2.79 -11.33 0.06
CA LYS A 331 -4.14 -11.89 0.18
C LYS A 331 -4.71 -12.52 -1.11
N GLU A 332 -3.94 -12.71 -2.18
CA GLU A 332 -4.47 -13.20 -3.45
C GLU A 332 -5.08 -14.61 -3.33
N PHE A 333 -4.52 -15.49 -2.50
CA PHE A 333 -5.08 -16.82 -2.28
C PHE A 333 -6.46 -16.80 -1.60
N LEU A 334 -6.71 -15.83 -0.69
CA LEU A 334 -8.05 -15.60 -0.11
C LEU A 334 -9.03 -15.18 -1.22
N ARG A 335 -8.61 -14.28 -2.12
CA ARG A 335 -9.44 -13.82 -3.25
C ARG A 335 -9.79 -14.96 -4.20
N LEU A 336 -8.81 -15.80 -4.54
CA LEU A 336 -9.02 -16.96 -5.40
C LEU A 336 -10.01 -17.94 -4.77
N TRP A 337 -9.84 -18.24 -3.47
CA TRP A 337 -10.79 -19.09 -2.76
C TRP A 337 -12.24 -18.57 -2.86
N PHE A 338 -12.49 -17.28 -2.61
CA PHE A 338 -13.84 -16.73 -2.77
C PHE A 338 -14.35 -16.81 -4.21
N LYS A 339 -13.52 -16.50 -5.21
CA LYS A 339 -13.92 -16.62 -6.63
C LYS A 339 -14.29 -18.05 -7.04
N ASP A 340 -13.63 -19.04 -6.45
CA ASP A 340 -13.87 -20.45 -6.76
C ASP A 340 -15.10 -21.02 -6.03
N HIS A 341 -15.58 -20.36 -4.97
CA HIS A 341 -16.64 -20.87 -4.10
C HIS A 341 -17.92 -20.01 -4.10
N CYS A 342 -17.91 -18.81 -4.70
CA CYS A 342 -19.07 -17.93 -4.82
C CYS A 342 -18.87 -16.90 -5.95
N ASN A 343 -19.91 -16.14 -6.29
CA ASN A 343 -19.76 -14.91 -7.04
C ASN A 343 -19.66 -13.73 -6.05
N PRO A 344 -18.44 -13.27 -5.69
CA PRO A 344 -18.28 -12.30 -4.60
C PRO A 344 -18.90 -10.92 -4.89
N TYR A 345 -19.17 -10.62 -6.16
CA TYR A 345 -19.77 -9.37 -6.61
C TYR A 345 -21.30 -9.36 -6.61
N GLU A 346 -21.93 -10.53 -6.77
CA GLU A 346 -23.38 -10.65 -6.96
C GLU A 346 -24.08 -11.38 -5.81
N ASP A 347 -23.41 -12.34 -5.17
CA ASP A 347 -24.02 -13.15 -4.12
C ASP A 347 -24.32 -12.31 -2.88
N GLU A 348 -25.57 -12.34 -2.40
CA GLU A 348 -26.00 -11.57 -1.23
C GLU A 348 -25.22 -11.97 0.03
N VAL A 349 -25.00 -13.27 0.22
CA VAL A 349 -24.27 -13.84 1.35
C VAL A 349 -23.04 -14.58 0.85
N LEU A 350 -21.87 -14.20 1.39
CA LEU A 350 -20.63 -14.91 1.10
C LEU A 350 -20.47 -16.13 2.02
N PRO A 351 -19.88 -17.24 1.53
CA PRO A 351 -19.48 -18.33 2.40
C PRO A 351 -18.44 -17.86 3.42
N ALA A 352 -18.44 -18.44 4.62
CA ALA A 352 -17.40 -18.15 5.60
C ALA A 352 -16.05 -18.66 5.10
N ALA A 353 -14.99 -17.85 5.25
CA ALA A 353 -13.63 -18.29 4.97
C ALA A 353 -13.23 -19.42 5.95
N PRO A 354 -12.64 -20.53 5.48
CA PRO A 354 -12.19 -21.61 6.35
C PRO A 354 -11.14 -21.13 7.36
N ASP A 355 -11.16 -21.70 8.56
CA ASP A 355 -10.23 -21.32 9.64
C ASP A 355 -8.77 -21.52 9.24
N GLU A 356 -8.46 -22.55 8.45
CA GLU A 356 -7.12 -22.78 7.90
C GLU A 356 -6.68 -21.65 6.97
N LEU A 357 -7.61 -21.14 6.15
CA LEU A 357 -7.36 -20.06 5.20
C LEU A 357 -7.11 -18.74 5.94
N VAL A 358 -7.92 -18.46 6.96
CA VAL A 358 -7.76 -17.31 7.86
C VAL A 358 -6.44 -17.39 8.63
N SER A 359 -6.12 -18.58 9.15
CA SER A 359 -4.90 -18.80 9.94
C SER A 359 -3.63 -18.66 9.10
N GLU A 360 -3.63 -19.21 7.87
CA GLU A 360 -2.52 -19.06 6.93
C GLU A 360 -2.32 -17.60 6.52
N LEU A 361 -3.41 -16.83 6.33
CA LEU A 361 -3.30 -15.39 6.03
C LEU A 361 -2.72 -14.60 7.20
N ALA A 362 -3.18 -14.87 8.42
CA ALA A 362 -2.61 -14.27 9.61
C ALA A 362 -1.11 -14.57 9.71
N TRP A 363 -0.71 -15.83 9.54
CA TRP A 363 0.70 -16.21 9.56
C TRP A 363 1.53 -15.50 8.49
N ARG A 364 1.04 -15.37 7.25
CA ARG A 364 1.74 -14.65 6.18
C ARG A 364 1.94 -13.17 6.50
N TYR A 365 0.93 -12.53 7.07
CA TYR A 365 1.01 -11.13 7.50
C TYR A 365 2.08 -10.95 8.58
N ILE A 366 2.10 -11.86 9.57
CA ILE A 366 3.13 -11.86 10.62
C ILE A 366 4.52 -12.14 10.01
N LEU A 367 4.63 -13.12 9.10
CA LEU A 367 5.89 -13.44 8.42
C LEU A 367 6.44 -12.22 7.68
N LEU A 368 5.59 -11.47 6.95
CA LEU A 368 6.01 -10.25 6.28
C LEU A 368 6.53 -9.22 7.29
N TYR A 369 5.79 -8.96 8.36
CA TYR A 369 6.22 -8.05 9.42
C TYR A 369 7.57 -8.47 10.02
N GLU A 370 7.72 -9.73 10.42
CA GLU A 370 8.95 -10.21 11.06
C GLU A 370 10.13 -10.16 10.07
N THR A 371 9.87 -10.45 8.80
CA THR A 371 10.88 -10.40 7.73
C THR A 371 11.33 -8.97 7.47
N ILE A 372 10.39 -8.02 7.34
CA ILE A 372 10.70 -6.64 6.96
C ILE A 372 11.25 -5.83 8.12
N THR A 373 10.77 -6.04 9.35
CA THR A 373 11.23 -5.30 10.52
C THR A 373 12.46 -5.92 11.18
N LYS A 374 12.74 -7.19 10.90
CA LYS A 374 13.71 -8.04 11.62
C LYS A 374 13.41 -8.16 13.11
N SER A 375 12.15 -7.96 13.50
CA SER A 375 11.65 -8.06 14.87
C SER A 375 10.57 -9.12 14.96
N LYS A 376 10.47 -9.83 16.09
CA LYS A 376 9.38 -10.77 16.32
C LYS A 376 8.09 -10.03 16.68
N LEU A 377 6.95 -10.49 16.16
CA LEU A 377 5.67 -9.98 16.61
C LEU A 377 5.39 -10.44 18.05
N GLU A 378 5.16 -9.48 18.93
CA GLU A 378 4.72 -9.76 20.29
C GLU A 378 3.22 -10.07 20.30
N ILE A 379 2.88 -11.29 20.73
CA ILE A 379 1.49 -11.73 20.87
C ILE A 379 0.91 -11.15 22.16
N PRO A 380 -0.12 -10.28 22.10
CA PRO A 380 -0.71 -9.69 23.29
C PRO A 380 -1.30 -10.74 24.23
N LEU A 381 -1.09 -10.58 25.54
CA LEU A 381 -1.75 -11.41 26.54
C LEU A 381 -3.25 -11.08 26.58
N THR A 382 -4.11 -12.10 26.56
CA THR A 382 -5.57 -11.97 26.60
C THR A 382 -6.13 -11.71 28.01
N LYS A 383 -5.34 -11.08 28.90
CA LYS A 383 -5.74 -10.83 30.29
C LYS A 383 -6.78 -9.72 30.43
N GLU A 384 -6.79 -8.76 29.51
CA GLU A 384 -7.72 -7.63 29.45
C GLU A 384 -8.45 -7.69 28.09
N PRO A 385 -9.77 -7.43 28.03
CA PRO A 385 -10.49 -7.29 26.77
C PRO A 385 -9.87 -6.20 25.88
N ILE A 386 -9.70 -6.50 24.59
CA ILE A 386 -9.00 -5.61 23.66
C ILE A 386 -9.60 -4.20 23.59
N HIS A 387 -10.92 -4.09 23.71
CA HIS A 387 -11.64 -2.81 23.68
C HIS A 387 -11.35 -1.94 24.91
N GLU A 388 -11.23 -2.55 26.09
CA GLU A 388 -10.92 -1.84 27.34
C GLU A 388 -9.49 -1.34 27.32
N ARG A 389 -8.55 -2.21 26.92
CA ARG A 389 -7.14 -1.88 26.72
C ARG A 389 -6.97 -0.68 25.79
N ILE A 390 -7.61 -0.72 24.61
CA ILE A 390 -7.52 0.36 23.62
C ILE A 390 -8.14 1.65 24.18
N SER A 391 -9.35 1.58 24.77
CA SER A 391 -10.02 2.78 25.31
C SER A 391 -9.17 3.46 26.38
N ARG A 392 -8.60 2.68 27.31
CA ARG A 392 -7.73 3.18 28.38
C ARG A 392 -6.46 3.83 27.82
N ASN A 393 -5.76 3.14 26.92
CA ASN A 393 -4.51 3.63 26.32
C ASN A 393 -4.73 4.92 25.50
N VAL A 394 -5.80 4.98 24.69
CA VAL A 394 -6.14 6.16 23.89
C VAL A 394 -6.53 7.33 24.78
N SER A 395 -7.37 7.10 25.79
CA SER A 395 -7.79 8.15 26.74
C SER A 395 -6.58 8.78 27.43
N GLN A 396 -5.67 7.96 27.96
CA GLN A 396 -4.43 8.43 28.60
C GLN A 396 -3.54 9.24 27.65
N SER A 397 -3.39 8.77 26.40
CA SER A 397 -2.56 9.48 25.43
C SER A 397 -3.17 10.80 25.00
N LEU A 398 -4.49 10.89 24.78
CA LEU A 398 -5.14 12.14 24.40
C LEU A 398 -5.06 13.17 25.52
N SER A 399 -5.23 12.78 26.79
CA SER A 399 -5.08 13.69 27.93
C SER A 399 -3.67 14.25 28.10
N SER A 400 -2.65 13.61 27.51
CA SER A 400 -1.27 14.12 27.50
C SER A 400 -0.93 15.05 26.34
N LEU A 401 -1.81 15.10 25.33
CA LEU A 401 -1.66 15.93 24.12
C LEU A 401 -2.47 17.24 24.20
N THR A 402 -3.44 17.30 25.11
CA THR A 402 -4.18 18.50 25.53
C THR A 402 -3.43 19.21 26.64
#